data_AF-C3KFL4-F1
#
_entry.id   AF-C3KFL4-F1
#
_cell.length_a   1.000
_cell.length_b   1.000
_cell.length_c   1.000
_cell.angle_alpha   90.00
_cell.angle_beta   90.00
_cell.angle_gamma   90.00
#
_symmetry.space_group_name_H-M   'P 1'
#
loop_
_entity.id
_entity.type
_entity.pdbx_description
1 polymer ?
#
loop_
_entity_poly.entity_id
_entity_poly.type
_entity_poly.pdbx_seq_one_letter_code
_entity_poly.pdbx_strand_id
1 'polypeptide(L)'
;MVVSDEWIPVESSYEAVIEARLREESRRFVKPLRFDSSEDQVFPDFWLMDASAGTEYPMEVYGRADPKYLARKEVKADYYRTHYGTRWWAWDASTDPKGEAIPAFPPARN
;
A
#
# COMPACT_ATOMS: atom_id res chain seq x y z
N MET A 1 0.67 15.46 8.96
CA MET A 1 1.20 14.20 9.48
C MET A 1 0.21 13.70 10.52
N VAL A 2 -0.57 12.69 10.15
CA VAL A 2 -1.48 12.00 11.08
C VAL A 2 -0.74 10.77 11.58
N VAL A 3 -1.00 10.38 12.80
CA VAL A 3 -0.33 9.25 13.44
C VAL A 3 -1.43 8.24 13.78
N SER A 4 -1.25 6.97 13.44
CA SER A 4 -2.20 5.93 13.90
C SER A 4 -2.13 5.79 15.42
N ASP A 5 -3.09 5.08 16.02
CA ASP A 5 -3.13 4.83 17.48
C ASP A 5 -1.85 4.17 18.02
N GLU A 6 -1.02 3.64 17.11
CA GLU A 6 0.20 2.88 17.37
C GLU A 6 1.46 3.65 16.99
N TRP A 7 1.35 4.97 16.85
CA TRP A 7 2.46 5.87 16.59
C TRP A 7 3.10 5.74 15.20
N ILE A 8 2.40 5.13 14.23
CA ILE A 8 2.88 5.03 12.84
C ILE A 8 2.47 6.28 12.06
N PRO A 9 3.40 7.01 11.42
CA PRO A 9 3.07 8.11 10.52
C PRO A 9 2.23 7.59 9.35
N VAL A 10 1.00 8.11 9.21
CA VAL A 10 0.09 7.81 8.10
C VAL A 10 -0.16 9.06 7.27
N GLU A 11 -0.14 8.90 5.95
CA GLU A 11 -0.36 9.99 5.00
C GLU A 11 -1.85 10.11 4.62
N SER A 12 -2.68 9.13 5.01
CA SER A 12 -4.13 9.14 4.86
C SER A 12 -4.84 8.25 5.88
N SER A 13 -6.14 8.50 6.12
CA SER A 13 -7.00 7.62 6.93
C SER A 13 -7.14 6.22 6.33
N TYR A 14 -7.03 6.08 5.02
CA TYR A 14 -7.12 4.79 4.33
C TYR A 14 -5.90 3.91 4.58
N GLU A 15 -4.70 4.50 4.65
CA GLU A 15 -3.51 3.76 5.09
C GLU A 15 -3.67 3.23 6.51
N ALA A 16 -4.29 3.99 7.42
CA ALA A 16 -4.55 3.54 8.78
C ALA A 16 -5.50 2.33 8.81
N VAL A 17 -6.49 2.27 7.91
CA VAL A 17 -7.39 1.10 7.79
C VAL A 17 -6.61 -0.15 7.36
N ILE A 18 -5.72 -0.03 6.38
CA ILE A 18 -4.92 -1.17 5.91
C ILE A 18 -3.91 -1.61 6.96
N GLU A 19 -3.27 -0.66 7.64
CA GLU A 19 -2.35 -0.93 8.75
C GLU A 19 -3.04 -1.69 9.89
N ALA A 20 -4.24 -1.24 10.30
CA ALA A 20 -5.05 -1.92 11.31
C ALA A 20 -5.42 -3.35 10.88
N ARG A 21 -5.85 -3.56 9.63
CA ARG A 21 -6.16 -4.90 9.10
C ARG A 21 -4.93 -5.82 9.07
N LEU A 22 -3.78 -5.30 8.63
CA LEU A 22 -2.52 -6.05 8.62
C LEU A 22 -2.14 -6.50 10.03
N ARG A 23 -2.36 -5.66 11.04
CA ARG A 23 -2.16 -6.02 12.46
C ARG A 23 -3.16 -7.06 12.95
N GLU A 24 -4.45 -6.88 12.68
CA GLU A 24 -5.50 -7.82 13.08
C GLU A 24 -5.22 -9.23 12.51
N GLU A 25 -4.75 -9.30 11.27
CA GLU A 25 -4.32 -10.54 10.62
C GLU A 25 -2.90 -10.99 11.01
N SER A 26 -2.25 -10.31 11.96
CA SER A 26 -0.89 -10.62 12.45
C SER A 26 0.17 -10.72 11.34
N ARG A 27 0.07 -9.86 10.33
CA ARG A 27 0.94 -9.86 9.16
C ARG A 27 2.27 -9.17 9.44
N ARG A 28 3.34 -9.63 8.78
CA ARG A 28 4.65 -8.98 8.82
C ARG A 28 4.75 -7.97 7.67
N PHE A 29 4.81 -6.69 7.99
CA PHE A 29 4.93 -5.61 7.00
C PHE A 29 5.94 -4.53 7.40
N VAL A 30 6.38 -3.74 6.42
CA VAL A 30 7.23 -2.56 6.60
C VAL A 30 6.59 -1.36 5.90
N LYS A 31 6.48 -0.23 6.60
CA LYS A 31 6.10 1.04 5.99
C LYS A 31 7.36 1.86 5.67
N PRO A 32 7.70 2.08 4.40
CA PRO A 32 8.91 2.82 4.04
C PRO A 32 8.78 4.30 4.45
N LEU A 33 9.82 4.84 5.09
CA LEU A 33 9.91 6.27 5.38
C LEU A 33 10.31 7.02 4.11
N ARG A 34 9.52 8.01 3.71
CA ARG A 34 9.81 8.89 2.58
C ARG A 34 10.73 10.03 3.06
N PHE A 35 11.97 9.73 3.43
CA PHE A 35 12.97 10.77 3.72
C PHE A 35 13.60 11.25 2.42
N ASP A 36 13.50 12.55 2.11
CA ASP A 36 14.14 13.37 1.03
C ASP A 36 14.70 12.59 -0.19
N SER A 37 13.98 11.57 -0.65
CA SER A 37 14.39 10.75 -1.77
C SER A 37 14.03 11.51 -3.04
N SER A 38 15.03 11.76 -3.88
CA SER A 38 14.90 12.22 -5.26
C SER A 38 13.66 11.61 -5.92
N GLU A 39 12.87 12.43 -6.63
CA GLU A 39 11.52 12.13 -7.13
C GLU A 39 11.36 10.82 -7.93
N ASP A 40 12.47 10.18 -8.30
CA ASP A 40 12.56 9.00 -9.17
C ASP A 40 12.39 7.64 -8.48
N GLN A 41 12.35 7.56 -7.14
CA GLN A 41 12.22 6.26 -6.46
C GLN A 41 10.75 5.97 -6.08
N VAL A 42 10.14 4.97 -6.72
CA VAL A 42 8.76 4.52 -6.45
C VAL A 42 8.76 3.67 -5.19
N PHE A 43 8.20 4.23 -4.11
CA PHE A 43 7.94 3.50 -2.86
C PHE A 43 6.46 3.16 -2.71
N PRO A 44 6.13 1.89 -2.39
CA PRO A 44 4.77 1.51 -2.00
C PRO A 44 4.42 2.11 -0.64
N ASP A 45 3.15 2.10 -0.29
CA ASP A 45 2.70 2.52 1.04
C ASP A 45 3.07 1.48 2.10
N PHE A 46 3.04 0.19 1.74
CA PHE A 46 3.53 -0.91 2.58
C PHE A 46 4.27 -1.96 1.77
N TRP A 47 5.24 -2.60 2.40
CA TRP A 47 5.84 -3.85 1.97
C TRP A 47 5.30 -4.98 2.82
N LEU A 48 4.69 -5.98 2.20
CA LEU A 48 4.28 -7.20 2.87
C LEU A 48 5.42 -8.23 2.76
N MET A 49 5.94 -8.64 3.92
CA MET A 49 7.19 -9.39 4.05
C MET A 49 6.96 -10.90 4.23
N ASP A 50 5.72 -11.30 4.51
CA ASP A 50 5.32 -12.68 4.75
C ASP A 50 4.53 -13.29 3.58
N ALA A 51 4.37 -12.59 2.46
CA ALA A 51 3.57 -13.10 1.35
C ALA A 51 4.19 -14.36 0.72
N SER A 52 3.39 -15.41 0.52
CA SER A 52 3.82 -16.64 -0.19
C SER A 52 4.40 -16.37 -1.58
N ALA A 53 3.91 -15.34 -2.26
CA ALA A 53 4.36 -14.93 -3.58
C ALA A 53 5.75 -14.24 -3.62
N GLY A 54 6.35 -13.86 -2.49
CA GLY A 54 7.68 -13.22 -2.45
C GLY A 54 8.01 -12.56 -1.12
N THR A 55 9.30 -12.30 -0.85
CA THR A 55 9.78 -11.60 0.35
C THR A 55 9.55 -10.09 0.33
N GLU A 56 9.28 -9.51 -0.85
CA GLU A 56 9.01 -8.09 -1.05
C GLU A 56 7.75 -7.96 -1.90
N TYR A 57 6.60 -7.89 -1.24
CA TYR A 57 5.30 -7.81 -1.91
C TYR A 57 4.72 -6.39 -1.72
N PRO A 58 4.82 -5.50 -2.72
CA PRO A 58 4.39 -4.11 -2.58
C PRO A 58 2.87 -4.01 -2.47
N MET A 59 2.43 -3.11 -1.59
CA MET A 59 1.03 -2.76 -1.36
C MET A 59 0.84 -1.26 -1.51
N GLU A 60 -0.12 -0.87 -2.36
CA GLU A 60 -0.42 0.54 -2.63
C GLU A 60 -1.88 0.87 -2.31
N VAL A 61 -2.12 2.02 -1.67
CA VAL A 61 -3.44 2.51 -1.28
C VAL A 61 -3.75 3.82 -2.00
N TYR A 62 -4.63 3.76 -3.00
CA TYR A 62 -5.02 4.93 -3.78
C TYR A 62 -6.18 5.67 -3.12
N GLY A 63 -5.84 6.67 -2.28
CA GLY A 63 -6.83 7.45 -1.52
C GLY A 63 -7.37 8.71 -2.20
N ARG A 64 -6.84 9.11 -3.37
CA ARG A 64 -7.22 10.35 -4.05
C ARG A 64 -7.70 10.08 -5.47
N ALA A 65 -8.65 10.90 -5.94
CA ALA A 65 -9.24 10.82 -7.27
C ALA A 65 -8.99 12.08 -8.12
N ASP A 66 -8.11 12.98 -7.69
CA ASP A 66 -7.82 14.18 -8.47
C ASP A 66 -7.04 13.83 -9.77
N PRO A 67 -7.25 14.57 -10.88
CA PRO A 67 -6.66 14.21 -12.18
C PRO A 67 -5.14 14.10 -12.18
N LYS A 68 -4.45 14.93 -11.38
CA LYS A 68 -2.99 14.88 -11.24
C LYS A 68 -2.55 13.60 -10.53
N TYR A 69 -3.31 13.15 -9.53
CA TYR A 69 -3.07 11.90 -8.83
C TYR A 69 -3.41 10.67 -9.68
N LEU A 70 -4.47 10.71 -10.49
CA LEU A 70 -4.81 9.62 -11.42
C LEU A 70 -3.71 9.36 -12.45
N ALA A 71 -3.09 10.41 -13.00
CA ALA A 71 -1.95 10.26 -13.90
C ALA A 71 -0.75 9.59 -13.20
N ARG A 72 -0.48 9.94 -11.94
CA ARG A 72 0.60 9.33 -11.15
C ARG A 72 0.27 7.89 -10.73
N LYS A 73 -1.00 7.58 -10.48
CA LYS A 73 -1.49 6.22 -10.19
C LYS A 73 -1.21 5.28 -11.34
N GLU A 74 -1.50 5.67 -12.60
CA GLU A 74 -1.23 4.79 -13.74
C GLU A 74 0.27 4.54 -13.90
N VAL A 75 1.12 5.58 -13.76
CA VAL A 75 2.58 5.42 -13.80
C VAL A 75 3.09 4.46 -12.72
N LYS A 76 2.57 4.55 -11.49
CA LYS A 76 2.91 3.62 -10.41
C LYS A 76 2.41 2.20 -10.71
N ALA A 77 1.18 2.06 -11.18
CA ALA A 77 0.61 0.75 -11.54
C ALA A 77 1.41 0.08 -12.66
N ASP A 78 1.82 0.85 -13.68
CA ASP A 78 2.73 0.39 -14.73
C ASP A 78 4.06 -0.07 -14.17
N TYR A 79 4.69 0.73 -13.30
CA TYR A 79 5.92 0.34 -12.63
C TYR A 79 5.76 -1.00 -11.88
N TYR A 80 4.70 -1.17 -11.08
CA TYR A 80 4.48 -2.42 -10.36
C TYR A 80 4.19 -3.60 -11.30
N ARG A 81 3.39 -3.40 -12.36
CA ARG A 81 3.15 -4.43 -13.39
C ARG A 81 4.45 -4.86 -14.06
N THR A 82 5.34 -3.92 -14.40
CA THR A 82 6.61 -4.21 -15.07
C THR A 82 7.61 -4.92 -14.14
N HIS A 83 7.74 -4.47 -12.89
CA HIS A 83 8.76 -4.99 -11.97
C HIS A 83 8.31 -6.22 -11.16
N TYR A 84 7.03 -6.33 -10.84
CA TYR A 84 6.47 -7.37 -9.95
C TYR A 84 5.46 -8.29 -10.65
N GLY A 85 4.98 -7.92 -11.85
CA GLY A 85 3.97 -8.69 -12.59
C GLY A 85 2.63 -8.67 -11.86
N THR A 86 2.18 -9.85 -11.41
CA THR A 86 0.97 -10.02 -10.59
C THR A 86 1.25 -10.06 -9.09
N ARG A 87 2.52 -9.90 -8.69
CA ARG A 87 2.96 -10.03 -7.28
C ARG A 87 2.97 -8.69 -6.55
N TRP A 88 1.85 -7.97 -6.64
CA TRP A 88 1.62 -6.73 -5.92
C TRP A 88 0.14 -6.59 -5.63
N TRP A 89 -0.20 -5.84 -4.58
CA TRP A 89 -1.56 -5.61 -4.14
C TRP A 89 -1.86 -4.13 -4.22
N ALA A 90 -3.10 -3.81 -4.57
CA ALA A 90 -3.56 -2.44 -4.59
C ALA A 90 -5.02 -2.36 -4.16
N TRP A 91 -5.35 -1.25 -3.51
CA TRP A 91 -6.74 -0.91 -3.20
C TRP A 91 -7.03 0.53 -3.64
N ASP A 92 -8.14 0.70 -4.36
CA ASP A 92 -8.65 2.00 -4.77
C ASP A 92 -9.66 2.55 -3.78
N ALA A 93 -9.15 3.03 -2.64
CA ALA A 93 -9.94 3.62 -1.57
C ALA A 93 -10.73 4.85 -2.02
N SER A 94 -10.33 5.51 -3.11
CA SER A 94 -11.09 6.64 -3.67
C SER A 94 -12.44 6.22 -4.23
N THR A 95 -12.58 4.96 -4.66
CA THR A 95 -13.82 4.36 -5.17
C THR A 95 -14.57 3.56 -4.11
N ASP A 96 -13.93 3.26 -2.99
CA ASP A 96 -14.45 2.50 -1.85
C ASP A 96 -14.16 3.22 -0.52
N PRO A 97 -14.73 4.41 -0.28
CA PRO A 97 -14.41 5.23 0.90
C PRO A 97 -14.84 4.57 2.22
N LYS A 98 -15.71 3.57 2.18
CA LYS A 98 -16.16 2.81 3.35
C LYS A 98 -15.33 1.55 3.63
N GLY A 99 -14.45 1.16 2.70
CA GLY A 99 -13.64 -0.05 2.85
C GLY A 99 -14.44 -1.36 2.79
N GLU A 100 -15.58 -1.35 2.09
CA GLU A 100 -16.47 -2.50 1.96
C GLU A 100 -15.90 -3.56 0.99
N ALA A 101 -15.02 -3.14 0.07
CA ALA A 101 -14.46 -3.97 -1.00
C ALA A 101 -12.91 -3.99 -0.98
N ILE A 102 -12.29 -3.85 0.19
CA ILE A 102 -10.84 -4.01 0.36
C ILE A 102 -10.44 -5.42 -0.09
N PRO A 103 -9.53 -5.58 -1.08
CA PRO A 103 -9.09 -6.89 -1.54
C PRO A 103 -8.36 -7.66 -0.44
N ALA A 104 -8.58 -8.96 -0.35
CA ALA A 104 -7.90 -9.82 0.60
C ALA A 104 -6.37 -9.75 0.41
N PHE A 105 -5.62 -9.79 1.51
CA PHE A 105 -4.17 -9.85 1.44
C PHE A 105 -3.71 -11.20 0.86
N PRO A 106 -2.59 -11.24 0.13
CA PRO A 106 -2.07 -12.51 -0.37
C PRO A 106 -1.74 -13.44 0.80
N PRO A 107 -1.84 -14.77 0.62
CA PRO A 107 -1.63 -15.73 1.70
C PRO A 107 -0.21 -15.64 2.26
N ALA A 108 -0.10 -15.73 3.59
CA ALA A 108 1.17 -15.74 4.31
C ALA A 108 1.95 -17.04 4.05
N ARG A 109 3.28 -16.98 4.18
CA ARG A 109 4.17 -18.14 4.27
C ARG A 109 4.03 -18.73 5.68
N ASN A 110 3.72 -20.02 5.76
CA ASN A 110 3.82 -20.78 7.01
C ASN A 110 5.26 -20.85 7.52
#